data_AF-A0A3D1Q5V8-F1
#
_entry.id   AF-A0A3D1Q5V8-F1
#
_cell.length_a   1.000
_cell.length_b   1.000
_cell.length_c   1.000
_cell.angle_alpha   90.00
_cell.angle_beta   90.00
_cell.angle_gamma   90.00
#
_symmetry.space_group_name_H-M   'P 1'
#
loop_
_entity.id
_entity.type
_entity.pdbx_description
1 polymer ?
#
loop_
_entity_poly.entity_id
_entity_poly.type
_entity_poly.pdbx_seq_one_letter_code
_entity_poly.pdbx_strand_id
1 'polypeptide(L)'
;MNKDSDYFVIITILLQTLLVITINTEIIVVENLGYLKQAIPFINLIILIMCVISLISVKNIGRHRVYRTKALMMKNHLTQVEELIRTLQAERHEYSKHMQAIQSLMGLGRIDEAIDYMDSITEGIIPQYEMCYIDHPALSALLNSKKAAAEKKGIDVGIFLHSELSNLDI
;
A
#
# COMPACT_ATOMS: atom_id res chain seq x y z
N MET A 1 -15.56 -0.94 -6.94
CA MET A 1 -16.99 -0.96 -6.58
C MET A 1 -17.53 -2.32 -6.94
N ASN A 2 -18.07 -3.09 -5.99
CA ASN A 2 -18.74 -4.34 -6.35
C ASN A 2 -20.15 -3.95 -6.81
N LYS A 3 -20.29 -3.75 -8.11
CA LYS A 3 -21.46 -3.15 -8.76
C LYS A 3 -22.76 -3.89 -8.39
N ASP A 4 -22.66 -5.19 -8.11
CA ASP A 4 -23.77 -6.06 -7.71
C ASP A 4 -24.35 -5.73 -6.32
N SER A 5 -23.50 -5.28 -5.37
CA SER A 5 -23.95 -4.93 -4.02
C SER A 5 -24.65 -3.57 -3.98
N ASP A 6 -24.21 -2.65 -4.83
CA ASP A 6 -24.83 -1.32 -4.96
C ASP A 6 -26.23 -1.47 -5.60
N TYR A 7 -26.38 -2.33 -6.62
CA TYR A 7 -27.68 -2.65 -7.20
C TYR A 7 -28.63 -3.36 -6.24
N PHE A 8 -28.13 -4.29 -5.42
CA PHE A 8 -28.95 -4.98 -4.44
C PHE A 8 -29.62 -4.02 -3.43
N VAL A 9 -28.88 -3.01 -2.97
CA VAL A 9 -29.43 -2.00 -2.04
C VAL A 9 -30.47 -1.12 -2.73
N ILE A 10 -30.18 -0.66 -3.94
CA ILE A 10 -31.13 0.18 -4.72
C ILE A 10 -32.43 -0.59 -4.98
N ILE A 11 -32.33 -1.87 -5.37
CA ILE A 11 -33.49 -2.73 -5.61
C ILE A 11 -34.29 -2.95 -4.31
N THR A 12 -33.61 -3.15 -3.18
CA THR A 12 -34.27 -3.32 -1.87
C THR A 12 -35.04 -2.06 -1.46
N ILE A 13 -34.45 -0.86 -1.65
CA ILE A 13 -35.10 0.41 -1.35
C ILE A 13 -36.31 0.64 -2.27
N LEU A 14 -36.17 0.38 -3.58
CA LEU A 14 -37.26 0.50 -4.54
C LEU A 14 -38.43 -0.43 -4.19
N LEU A 15 -38.14 -1.69 -3.86
CA LEU A 15 -39.14 -2.67 -3.45
C LEU A 15 -39.86 -2.23 -2.17
N GLN A 16 -39.13 -1.68 -1.21
CA GLN A 16 -39.71 -1.14 0.02
C GLN A 16 -40.65 0.04 -0.25
N THR A 17 -40.26 0.98 -1.12
CA THR A 17 -41.11 2.11 -1.49
C THR A 17 -42.38 1.68 -2.23
N LEU A 18 -42.27 0.68 -3.12
CA LEU A 18 -43.42 0.11 -3.83
C LEU A 18 -44.42 -0.54 -2.87
N LEU A 19 -43.93 -1.30 -1.89
CA LEU A 19 -44.77 -1.90 -0.84
C LEU A 19 -45.53 -0.84 -0.06
N VAL A 20 -44.84 0.21 0.41
CA VAL A 20 -45.47 1.31 1.15
C VAL A 20 -46.58 1.98 0.35
N ILE A 21 -46.38 2.18 -0.96
CA ILE A 21 -47.39 2.75 -1.86
C ILE A 21 -48.59 1.81 -2.01
N THR A 22 -48.39 0.50 -2.22
CA THR A 22 -49.50 -0.46 -2.35
C THR A 22 -50.36 -0.50 -1.08
N ILE A 23 -49.74 -0.46 0.10
CA ILE A 23 -50.45 -0.45 1.38
C ILE A 23 -51.24 0.85 1.56
N ASN A 24 -50.65 2.00 1.19
CA ASN A 24 -51.32 3.29 1.27
C ASN A 24 -52.57 3.33 0.36
N THR A 25 -52.47 2.78 -0.85
CA THR A 25 -53.59 2.70 -1.79
C THR A 25 -54.71 1.79 -1.28
N GLU A 26 -54.38 0.62 -0.71
CA GLU A 26 -55.36 -0.30 -0.11
C GLU A 26 -56.09 0.34 1.11
N ILE A 27 -55.41 1.20 1.87
CA ILE A 27 -56.01 1.96 2.97
C ILE A 27 -57.04 3.00 2.46
N ILE A 28 -56.80 3.61 1.29
CA ILE A 28 -57.69 4.65 0.73
C ILE A 28 -58.91 4.04 0.02
N VAL A 29 -58.76 2.86 -0.59
CA VAL A 29 -59.78 2.25 -1.46
C VAL A 29 -60.84 1.43 -0.68
N VAL A 30 -60.52 0.93 0.51
CA VAL A 30 -61.43 0.04 1.25
C VAL A 30 -62.39 0.79 2.16
N GLU A 31 -63.70 0.60 1.95
CA GLU A 31 -64.78 1.14 2.79
C GLU A 31 -64.98 0.37 4.11
N ASN A 32 -64.52 -0.88 4.22
CA ASN A 32 -64.75 -1.76 5.38
C ASN A 32 -63.48 -1.91 6.25
N LEU A 33 -63.31 -1.00 7.20
CA LEU A 33 -62.12 -0.82 8.05
C LEU A 33 -61.75 -2.00 8.98
N GLY A 34 -62.62 -2.99 9.14
CA GLY A 34 -62.47 -4.04 10.16
C GLY A 34 -61.28 -4.98 9.94
N TYR A 35 -61.16 -5.55 8.73
CA TYR A 35 -60.09 -6.51 8.41
C TYR A 35 -58.75 -5.85 8.15
N LEU A 36 -58.75 -4.65 7.55
CA LEU A 36 -57.52 -3.90 7.29
C LEU A 36 -56.83 -3.43 8.58
N LYS A 37 -57.59 -2.93 9.57
CA LYS A 37 -57.02 -2.47 10.85
C LYS A 37 -56.23 -3.57 11.56
N GLN A 38 -56.64 -4.83 11.43
CA GLN A 38 -55.96 -5.95 12.07
C GLN A 38 -54.69 -6.38 11.31
N ALA A 39 -54.62 -6.15 9.99
CA ALA A 39 -53.48 -6.50 9.15
C ALA A 39 -52.35 -5.43 9.14
N ILE A 40 -52.70 -4.15 9.34
CA ILE A 40 -51.75 -3.01 9.40
C ILE A 40 -50.51 -3.25 10.28
N PRO A 41 -50.61 -3.74 11.54
CA PRO A 41 -49.42 -3.93 12.38
C PRO A 41 -48.46 -5.00 11.84
N PHE A 42 -48.96 -6.07 11.23
CA PHE A 42 -48.14 -7.13 10.63
C PHE A 42 -47.38 -6.63 9.40
N ILE A 43 -48.06 -5.81 8.59
CA ILE A 43 -47.47 -5.19 7.41
C ILE A 43 -46.36 -4.19 7.80
N ASN A 44 -46.60 -3.38 8.83
CA ASN A 44 -45.61 -2.42 9.32
C ASN A 44 -44.37 -3.14 9.90
N LEU A 45 -44.57 -4.30 10.55
CA LEU A 45 -43.49 -5.17 11.01
C LEU A 45 -42.61 -5.65 9.83
N ILE A 46 -43.23 -6.07 8.71
CA ILE A 46 -42.50 -6.51 7.51
C ILE A 46 -41.66 -5.37 6.93
N ILE A 47 -42.22 -4.15 6.85
CA ILE A 47 -41.49 -2.96 6.39
C ILE A 47 -40.31 -2.66 7.30
N LEU A 48 -40.51 -2.72 8.62
CA LEU A 48 -39.45 -2.48 9.60
C LEU A 48 -38.30 -3.48 9.44
N ILE A 49 -38.61 -4.77 9.25
CA ILE A 49 -37.60 -5.82 9.01
C ILE A 49 -36.83 -5.54 7.71
N MET A 50 -37.52 -5.18 6.63
CA MET A 50 -36.88 -4.81 5.35
C MET A 50 -35.98 -3.58 5.48
N CYS A 51 -36.41 -2.59 6.27
CA CYS A 51 -35.62 -1.39 6.60
C CYS A 51 -34.32 -1.76 7.34
N VAL A 52 -34.38 -2.69 8.28
CA VAL A 52 -33.20 -3.16 9.02
C VAL A 52 -32.25 -3.91 8.09
N ILE A 53 -32.76 -4.75 7.19
CA ILE A 53 -31.96 -5.49 6.20
C ILE A 53 -31.25 -4.51 5.23
N SER A 54 -31.93 -3.47 4.78
CA SER A 54 -31.34 -2.47 3.88
C SER A 54 -30.23 -1.66 4.58
N LEU A 55 -30.42 -1.28 5.84
CA LEU A 55 -29.39 -0.62 6.66
C LEU A 55 -28.14 -1.50 6.86
N ILE A 56 -28.33 -2.80 7.13
CA ILE A 56 -27.22 -3.75 7.26
C ILE A 56 -26.46 -3.88 5.93
N SER A 57 -27.19 -3.92 4.82
CA SER A 57 -26.63 -4.06 3.47
C SER A 57 -25.78 -2.84 3.07
N VAL A 58 -26.27 -1.63 3.37
CA VAL A 58 -25.51 -0.37 3.19
C VAL A 58 -24.21 -0.38 4.00
N LYS A 59 -24.26 -0.79 5.26
CA LYS A 59 -23.07 -0.90 6.12
C LYS A 59 -22.05 -1.92 5.60
N ASN A 60 -22.53 -2.98 4.94
CA ASN A 60 -21.65 -4.03 4.41
C ASN A 60 -20.87 -3.58 3.16
N ILE A 61 -21.47 -2.75 2.30
CA ILE A 61 -20.81 -2.16 1.11
C ILE A 61 -19.58 -1.34 1.49
N GLY A 62 -19.65 -0.60 2.60
CA GLY A 62 -18.54 0.20 3.09
C GLY A 62 -17.30 -0.65 3.44
N ARG A 63 -17.50 -1.81 4.08
CA ARG A 63 -16.39 -2.69 4.49
C ARG A 63 -15.67 -3.33 3.31
N HIS A 64 -16.38 -3.76 2.27
CA HIS A 64 -15.75 -4.44 1.12
C HIS A 64 -14.78 -3.54 0.34
N ARG A 65 -15.00 -2.21 0.30
CA ARG A 65 -14.07 -1.27 -0.34
C ARG A 65 -12.74 -1.22 0.41
N VAL A 66 -12.79 -1.17 1.74
CA VAL A 66 -11.60 -1.13 2.59
C VAL A 66 -10.78 -2.40 2.44
N TYR A 67 -11.43 -3.58 2.42
CA TYR A 67 -10.71 -4.85 2.24
C TYR A 67 -10.03 -4.97 0.89
N ARG A 68 -10.69 -4.59 -0.22
CA ARG A 68 -10.04 -4.65 -1.55
C ARG A 68 -8.88 -3.66 -1.66
N THR A 69 -9.03 -2.43 -1.18
CA THR A 69 -7.95 -1.44 -1.23
C THR A 69 -6.77 -1.87 -0.35
N LYS A 70 -7.04 -2.35 0.87
CA LYS A 70 -5.99 -2.89 1.75
C LYS A 70 -5.29 -4.10 1.15
N ALA A 71 -6.03 -5.01 0.52
CA ALA A 71 -5.46 -6.17 -0.16
C ALA A 71 -4.57 -5.77 -1.34
N LEU A 72 -4.96 -4.75 -2.11
CA LEU A 72 -4.19 -4.27 -3.26
C LEU A 72 -2.93 -3.51 -2.83
N MET A 73 -3.01 -2.71 -1.77
CA MET A 73 -1.85 -2.07 -1.13
C MET A 73 -0.88 -3.12 -0.56
N MET A 74 -1.40 -4.13 0.13
CA MET A 74 -0.59 -5.24 0.66
C MET A 74 0.09 -6.01 -0.46
N LYS A 75 -0.63 -6.30 -1.56
CA LYS A 75 -0.07 -6.95 -2.74
C LYS A 75 1.09 -6.15 -3.33
N ASN A 76 0.91 -4.84 -3.52
CA ASN A 76 1.97 -3.97 -4.04
C ASN A 76 3.18 -3.94 -3.10
N HIS A 77 2.94 -3.90 -1.79
CA HIS A 77 4.03 -3.94 -0.82
C HIS A 77 4.81 -5.26 -0.87
N LEU A 78 4.10 -6.40 -0.99
CA LEU A 78 4.74 -7.70 -1.18
C LEU A 78 5.56 -7.76 -2.46
N THR A 79 5.05 -7.22 -3.58
CA THR A 79 5.82 -7.17 -4.84
C THR A 79 7.10 -6.34 -4.70
N GLN A 80 7.04 -5.19 -4.02
CA GLN A 80 8.24 -4.39 -3.76
C GLN A 80 9.27 -5.13 -2.89
N VAL A 81 8.80 -5.86 -1.88
CA VAL A 81 9.67 -6.69 -1.03
C VAL A 81 10.29 -7.83 -1.84
N GLU A 82 9.53 -8.50 -2.70
CA GLU A 82 10.04 -9.56 -3.58
C GLU A 82 11.10 -9.03 -4.55
N GLU A 83 10.90 -7.85 -5.12
CA GLU A 83 11.90 -7.20 -5.98
C GLU A 83 13.18 -6.89 -5.20
N LEU A 84 13.09 -6.32 -4.00
CA LEU A 84 14.24 -6.07 -3.15
C LEU A 84 15.01 -7.36 -2.81
N ILE A 85 14.30 -8.43 -2.46
CA ILE A 85 14.91 -9.74 -2.16
C ILE A 85 15.63 -10.27 -3.40
N ARG A 86 15.04 -10.14 -4.59
CA ARG A 86 15.69 -10.56 -5.85
C ARG A 86 16.96 -9.76 -6.11
N THR A 87 16.95 -8.45 -5.89
CA THR A 87 18.15 -7.60 -6.03
C THR A 87 19.25 -8.05 -5.06
N LEU A 88 18.93 -8.24 -3.78
CA LEU A 88 19.89 -8.70 -2.79
C LEU A 88 20.46 -10.09 -3.11
N GLN A 89 19.64 -10.99 -3.67
CA GLN A 89 20.11 -12.30 -4.10
C GLN A 89 21.07 -12.20 -5.29
N ALA A 90 20.80 -11.30 -6.25
CA ALA A 90 21.68 -11.05 -7.38
C ALA A 90 23.02 -10.47 -6.90
N GLU A 91 23.01 -9.47 -6.02
CA GLU A 91 24.22 -8.92 -5.41
C GLU A 91 25.01 -10.01 -4.68
N ARG A 92 24.36 -10.81 -3.81
CA ARG A 92 25.03 -11.89 -3.08
C ARG A 92 25.70 -12.90 -4.01
N HIS A 93 25.05 -13.22 -5.13
CA HIS A 93 25.60 -14.13 -6.14
C HIS A 93 26.85 -13.51 -6.81
N GLU A 94 26.81 -12.22 -7.13
CA GLU A 94 27.93 -11.48 -7.69
C GLU A 94 29.11 -11.38 -6.71
N TYR A 95 28.85 -11.03 -5.45
CA TYR A 95 29.86 -11.08 -4.38
C TYR A 95 30.51 -12.46 -4.25
N SER A 96 29.70 -13.52 -4.25
CA SER A 96 30.22 -14.89 -4.19
C SER A 96 31.10 -15.23 -5.40
N LYS A 97 30.77 -14.71 -6.59
CA LYS A 97 31.57 -14.91 -7.80
C LYS A 97 32.92 -14.21 -7.69
N HIS A 98 32.94 -12.95 -7.24
CA HIS A 98 34.19 -12.23 -6.99
C HIS A 98 35.07 -12.95 -5.97
N MET A 99 34.47 -13.42 -4.87
CA MET A 99 35.21 -14.18 -3.84
C MET A 99 35.80 -15.49 -4.40
N GLN A 100 35.06 -16.22 -5.24
CA GLN A 100 35.58 -17.43 -5.88
C GLN A 100 36.72 -17.12 -6.87
N ALA A 101 36.64 -16.03 -7.62
CA ALA A 101 37.70 -15.62 -8.54
C ALA A 101 39.00 -15.31 -7.76
N ILE A 102 38.89 -14.56 -6.66
CA ILE A 102 40.02 -14.25 -5.77
C ILE A 102 40.60 -15.53 -5.17
N GLN A 103 39.76 -16.42 -4.62
CA GLN A 103 40.20 -17.71 -4.08
C GLN A 103 40.92 -18.57 -5.12
N SER A 104 40.46 -18.57 -6.36
CA SER A 104 41.07 -19.33 -7.45
C SER A 104 42.45 -18.78 -7.81
N LEU A 105 42.60 -17.45 -7.91
CA LEU A 105 43.90 -16.80 -8.19
C LEU A 105 44.90 -17.05 -7.08
N MET A 106 44.47 -16.90 -5.81
CA MET A 106 45.31 -17.21 -4.66
C MET A 106 45.72 -18.69 -4.61
N GLY A 107 44.80 -19.62 -4.89
CA GLY A 107 45.09 -21.05 -4.92
C GLY A 107 46.08 -21.47 -6.02
N LEU A 108 46.18 -20.68 -7.09
CA LEU A 108 47.16 -20.87 -8.18
C LEU A 108 48.51 -20.18 -7.90
N GLY A 109 48.68 -19.53 -6.74
CA GLY A 109 49.90 -18.78 -6.40
C GLY A 109 50.03 -17.44 -7.15
N ARG A 110 49.00 -17.00 -7.87
CA ARG A 110 48.98 -15.76 -8.67
C ARG A 110 48.53 -14.60 -7.80
N ILE A 111 49.33 -14.26 -6.80
CA ILE A 111 48.98 -13.28 -5.77
C ILE A 111 48.88 -11.87 -6.35
N ASP A 112 49.82 -11.47 -7.22
CA ASP A 112 49.81 -10.14 -7.84
C ASP A 112 48.53 -9.92 -8.66
N GLU A 113 48.11 -10.93 -9.42
CA GLU A 113 46.86 -10.85 -10.20
C GLU A 113 45.59 -10.85 -9.34
N ALA A 114 45.63 -11.47 -8.16
CA ALA A 114 44.53 -11.40 -7.20
C ALA A 114 44.39 -9.99 -6.62
N ILE A 115 45.52 -9.31 -6.38
CA ILE A 115 45.57 -7.91 -5.95
C ILE A 115 45.04 -7.01 -7.07
N ASP A 116 45.55 -7.15 -8.30
CA ASP A 116 45.06 -6.38 -9.45
C ASP A 116 43.55 -6.57 -9.70
N TYR A 117 43.05 -7.81 -9.54
CA TYR A 117 41.62 -8.09 -9.63
C TYR A 117 40.82 -7.42 -8.51
N MET A 118 41.31 -7.49 -7.27
CA MET A 118 40.70 -6.83 -6.12
C MET A 118 40.67 -5.31 -6.28
N ASP A 119 41.74 -4.72 -6.78
CA ASP A 119 41.81 -3.28 -7.07
C ASP A 119 40.83 -2.92 -8.19
N SER A 120 40.72 -3.74 -9.25
CA SER A 120 39.77 -3.47 -10.34
C SER A 120 38.29 -3.50 -9.92
N ILE A 121 37.93 -4.37 -8.96
CA ILE A 121 36.57 -4.40 -8.42
C ILE A 121 36.39 -3.27 -7.39
N THR A 122 37.43 -2.90 -6.65
CA THR A 122 37.33 -1.87 -5.61
C THR A 122 37.30 -0.46 -6.23
N GLU A 123 38.07 -0.20 -7.30
CA GLU A 123 38.01 1.06 -8.06
C GLU A 123 36.65 1.29 -8.72
N GLY A 124 35.91 0.22 -9.05
CA GLY A 124 34.51 0.30 -9.49
C GLY A 124 33.47 0.32 -8.36
N ILE A 125 33.85 -0.06 -7.13
CA ILE A 125 32.96 -0.25 -5.95
C ILE A 125 33.30 0.73 -4.82
N ILE A 126 33.98 1.85 -5.10
CA ILE A 126 33.97 3.00 -4.19
C ILE A 126 32.89 3.98 -4.68
N PRO A 127 31.58 3.76 -4.46
CA PRO A 127 30.73 4.91 -4.24
C PRO A 127 31.25 5.51 -2.93
N GLN A 128 31.75 6.73 -3.01
CA GLN A 128 32.12 7.56 -1.88
C GLN A 128 30.90 7.69 -0.96
N TYR A 129 30.66 6.69 -0.10
CA TYR A 129 29.66 6.70 0.96
C TYR A 129 30.15 7.62 2.09
N GLU A 130 30.69 8.78 1.73
CA GLU A 130 30.86 9.94 2.57
C GLU A 130 29.45 10.39 2.96
N MET A 131 28.95 9.83 4.06
CA MET A 131 27.81 10.39 4.74
C MET A 131 28.20 11.80 5.19
N CYS A 132 27.42 12.80 4.78
CA CYS A 132 27.59 14.14 5.28
C CYS A 132 27.07 14.18 6.72
N TYR A 133 27.99 14.30 7.68
CA TYR A 133 27.65 14.48 9.08
C TYR A 133 27.52 15.99 9.35
N ILE A 134 26.32 16.40 9.77
CA ILE A 134 26.02 17.78 10.18
C ILE A 134 25.46 17.67 11.60
N ASP A 135 25.79 18.65 12.45
CA ASP A 135 25.38 18.70 13.86
C ASP A 135 23.86 18.60 14.09
N HIS A 136 23.04 18.75 13.05
CA HIS A 136 21.59 18.56 13.09
C HIS A 136 21.17 17.22 12.43
N PRO A 137 20.69 16.23 13.22
CA PRO A 137 20.36 14.89 12.71
C PRO A 137 19.34 14.87 11.57
N ALA A 138 18.33 15.75 11.61
CA ALA A 138 17.30 15.80 10.56
C ALA A 138 17.86 16.31 9.22
N LEU A 139 18.83 17.22 9.26
CA LEU A 139 19.46 17.77 8.05
C LEU A 139 20.46 16.78 7.47
N SER A 140 21.24 16.11 8.32
CA SER A 140 22.10 15.01 7.90
C SER A 140 21.29 13.88 7.24
N ALA A 141 20.16 13.49 7.82
CA ALA A 141 19.27 12.48 7.24
C ALA A 141 18.70 12.91 5.87
N LEU A 142 18.25 14.17 5.76
CA LEU A 142 17.68 14.69 4.51
C LEU A 142 18.72 14.75 3.38
N LEU A 143 19.92 15.26 3.67
CA LEU A 143 20.97 15.43 2.68
C LEU A 143 21.53 14.08 2.22
N ASN A 144 21.76 13.15 3.15
CA ASN A 144 22.19 11.80 2.80
C ASN A 144 21.10 11.04 2.01
N SER A 145 19.81 11.25 2.32
CA SER A 145 18.70 10.70 1.53
C SER A 145 18.69 11.23 0.08
N LYS A 146 18.94 12.53 -0.11
CA LYS A 146 19.01 13.14 -1.45
C LYS A 146 20.27 12.71 -2.22
N LYS A 147 21.42 12.63 -1.54
CA LYS A 147 22.67 12.12 -2.10
C LYS A 147 22.51 10.67 -2.59
N ALA A 148 21.99 9.79 -1.74
CA ALA A 148 21.72 8.39 -2.10
C ALA A 148 20.71 8.25 -3.26
N ALA A 149 19.73 9.17 -3.38
CA ALA A 149 18.79 9.17 -4.49
C ALA A 149 19.42 9.65 -5.82
N ALA A 150 20.44 10.52 -5.76
CA ALA A 150 21.18 11.02 -6.92
C ALA A 150 22.24 10.00 -7.40
N GLU A 151 22.94 9.36 -6.46
CA GLU A 151 23.90 8.28 -6.76
C GLU A 151 23.22 7.08 -7.44
N LYS A 152 22.02 6.71 -7.00
CA LYS A 152 21.18 5.69 -7.68
C LYS A 152 20.83 6.05 -9.13
N LYS A 153 20.99 7.31 -9.53
CA LYS A 153 20.79 7.80 -10.90
C LYS A 153 22.11 8.06 -11.64
N GLY A 154 23.25 7.71 -11.04
CA GLY A 154 24.57 7.96 -11.59
C GLY A 154 25.00 9.43 -11.58
N ILE A 155 24.41 10.25 -10.70
CA ILE A 155 24.73 11.68 -10.56
C ILE A 155 25.66 11.85 -9.35
N ASP A 156 26.87 12.37 -9.58
CA ASP A 156 27.82 12.70 -8.53
C ASP A 156 27.40 13.97 -7.77
N VAL A 157 27.37 13.91 -6.44
CA VAL A 157 26.90 15.01 -5.57
C VAL A 157 27.86 15.20 -4.40
N GLY A 158 28.62 16.30 -4.45
CA GLY A 158 29.44 16.80 -3.34
C GLY A 158 28.68 17.81 -2.46
N ILE A 159 28.75 17.65 -1.14
CA ILE A 159 28.14 18.58 -0.17
C ILE A 159 29.27 19.31 0.56
N PHE A 160 29.34 20.63 0.39
CA PHE A 160 30.33 21.49 1.04
C PHE A 160 29.68 22.33 2.14
N LEU A 161 30.07 22.12 3.39
CA LEU A 161 29.63 22.94 4.52
C LEU A 161 30.55 24.15 4.67
N HIS A 162 30.03 25.37 4.51
CA HIS A 162 30.80 26.61 4.66
C HIS A 162 30.56 27.33 6.00
N SER A 163 29.65 26.83 6.85
CA SER A 163 29.25 27.47 8.11
C SER A 163 28.79 26.45 9.15
N GLU A 164 29.04 26.70 10.44
CA GLU A 164 28.46 25.93 11.55
C GLU A 164 26.93 26.12 11.58
N LEU A 165 26.19 25.01 11.45
CA LEU A 165 24.72 24.98 11.45
C LEU A 165 24.14 24.61 12.83
N SER A 166 24.96 24.65 13.88
CA SER A 166 24.66 24.10 15.21
C SER A 166 23.54 24.84 15.98
N ASN A 167 22.95 25.90 15.41
CA ASN A 167 21.94 26.76 16.05
C ASN A 167 20.69 26.99 15.18
N LEU A 168 20.40 26.09 14.25
CA LEU A 168 19.23 26.19 13.38
C LEU A 168 18.00 25.57 14.08
N ASP A 169 17.15 26.41 14.69
CA ASP A 169 15.83 26.00 15.18
C ASP A 169 14.91 25.77 13.96
N ILE A 170 14.77 24.50 13.55
CA ILE A 170 13.77 24.07 12.55
C ILE A 170 12.89 22.97 13.14
#